data_AF-A0A7S3BI07-F1
#
_entry.id   AF-A0A7S3BI07-F1
#
_cell.length_a   1.000
_cell.length_b   1.000
_cell.length_c   1.000
_cell.angle_alpha   90.00
_cell.angle_beta   90.00
_cell.angle_gamma   90.00
#
_symmetry.space_group_name_H-M   'P 1'
#
loop_
_entity.id
_entity.type
_entity.pdbx_description
1 polymer ?
#
loop_
_entity_poly.entity_id
_entity_poly.type
_entity_poly.pdbx_seq_one_letter_code
_entity_poly.pdbx_strand_id
1 'polypeptide(L)'
;ADRLLPAFSGATGGLPSAQLNMRTGARQGHSWARGLILAEVGSVQVEFARLFDLTNEPRYEAAARSMELLLGRYQSTHGLYGRFLPGSELALNGGCDSFYE
;
A
#
# COMPACT_ATOMS: atom_id res chain seq x y z
N ALA A 1 3.24 11.46 11.25
CA ALA A 1 3.11 10.36 10.27
C ALA A 1 4.46 9.73 9.91
N ASP A 2 5.56 10.42 10.21
CA ASP A 2 6.96 10.04 10.02
C ASP A 2 7.28 8.59 10.37
N ARG A 3 6.73 8.11 11.49
CA ARG A 3 6.95 6.74 11.99
C ARG A 3 6.38 5.66 11.08
N LEU A 4 5.48 5.99 10.16
CA LEU A 4 4.91 5.06 9.18
C LEU A 4 5.72 4.99 7.89
N LEU A 5 6.53 6.01 7.59
CA LEU A 5 7.35 6.07 6.37
C LEU A 5 8.26 4.83 6.18
N PRO A 6 8.83 4.22 7.24
CA PRO A 6 9.59 2.99 7.05
C PRO A 6 8.79 1.86 6.40
N ALA A 7 7.46 1.80 6.53
CA ALA A 7 6.63 0.76 5.92
C ALA A 7 6.76 0.74 4.38
N PHE A 8 6.96 1.90 3.76
CA PHE A 8 7.07 2.08 2.30
C PHE A 8 8.49 1.80 1.79
N SER A 9 9.46 1.62 2.68
CA SER A 9 10.85 1.33 2.31
C SER A 9 11.10 -0.17 2.20
N GLY A 10 12.13 -0.57 1.45
CA GLY A 10 12.65 -1.95 1.41
C GLY A 10 12.22 -2.77 0.19
N ALA A 11 12.16 -4.09 0.37
CA ALA A 11 12.01 -5.06 -0.74
C ALA A 11 10.66 -4.99 -1.46
N THR A 12 9.66 -4.33 -0.88
CA THR A 12 8.34 -4.09 -1.49
C THR A 12 8.38 -2.99 -2.55
N GLY A 13 9.49 -2.26 -2.71
CA GLY A 13 9.69 -1.31 -3.81
C GLY A 13 8.76 -0.09 -3.76
N GLY A 14 8.55 0.49 -2.58
CA GLY A 14 7.71 1.67 -2.39
C GLY A 14 6.30 1.37 -1.91
N LEU A 15 5.84 0.11 -1.97
CA LEU A 15 4.55 -0.29 -1.41
C LEU A 15 4.66 -0.54 0.10
N PRO A 16 3.70 -0.09 0.93
CA PRO A 16 3.72 -0.29 2.37
C PRO A 16 3.64 -1.76 2.76
N SER A 17 4.39 -2.13 3.80
CA SER A 17 4.25 -3.42 4.48
C SER A 17 3.02 -3.41 5.39
N ALA A 18 2.32 -4.54 5.50
CA ALA A 18 1.11 -4.67 6.31
C ALA A 18 1.31 -4.34 7.80
N GLN A 19 2.46 -4.70 8.35
CA GLN A 19 2.78 -4.47 9.75
C GLN A 19 4.08 -3.69 9.89
N LEU A 20 4.08 -2.72 10.81
CA LEU A 20 5.24 -1.93 11.16
C LEU A 20 5.37 -1.80 12.68
N ASN A 21 6.53 -2.16 13.21
CA ASN A 21 6.90 -1.80 14.56
C ASN A 21 7.34 -0.33 14.61
N MET A 22 6.51 0.52 15.21
CA MET A 22 6.77 1.97 15.29
C MET A 22 8.00 2.36 16.11
N ARG A 23 8.53 1.47 16.96
CA ARG A 23 9.73 1.71 17.77
C ARG A 23 11.00 1.33 17.02
N THR A 24 11.00 0.19 16.34
CA THR A 24 12.21 -0.37 15.71
C THR A 24 12.25 -0.18 14.20
N GLY A 25 11.13 0.18 13.56
CA GLY A 25 11.00 0.21 12.10
C GLY A 25 10.95 -1.18 11.46
N ALA A 26 10.85 -2.25 12.24
CA ALA A 26 10.74 -3.61 11.73
C ALA A 26 9.42 -3.80 10.97
N ARG A 27 9.50 -4.37 9.77
CA ARG A 27 8.37 -4.56 8.85
C ARG A 27 8.05 -6.02 8.71
N GLN A 28 6.77 -6.37 8.66
CA GLN A 28 6.33 -7.74 8.41
C GLN A 28 5.07 -7.71 7.51
N GLY A 29 4.92 -8.75 6.70
CA GLY A 29 3.65 -9.06 6.06
C GLY A 29 2.80 -9.94 6.97
N HIS A 30 1.53 -10.13 6.61
CA HIS A 30 0.71 -11.15 7.26
C HIS A 30 1.20 -12.54 6.85
N SER A 31 1.54 -13.40 7.81
CA SER A 31 2.06 -14.75 7.54
C SER A 31 1.05 -15.66 6.81
N TRP A 32 -0.24 -15.40 6.99
CA TRP A 32 -1.33 -16.10 6.33
C TRP A 32 -1.66 -15.53 4.95
N ALA A 33 -1.25 -14.29 4.66
CA ALA A 33 -1.50 -13.67 3.37
C ALA A 33 -0.48 -14.14 2.34
N ARG A 34 -0.94 -14.37 1.11
CA ARG A 34 -0.09 -14.82 0.01
C ARG A 34 0.53 -13.64 -0.74
N GLY A 35 0.93 -12.60 -0.01
CA GLY A 35 1.48 -11.36 -0.56
C GLY A 35 0.94 -10.12 0.14
N LEU A 36 0.88 -9.01 -0.61
CA LEU A 36 0.32 -7.74 -0.15
C LEU A 36 -1.20 -7.74 -0.29
N ILE A 37 -1.93 -7.18 0.68
CA ILE A 37 -3.38 -7.00 0.58
C ILE A 37 -3.66 -5.72 -0.21
N LEU A 38 -4.51 -5.82 -1.24
CA LEU A 38 -4.79 -4.74 -2.18
C LEU A 38 -5.35 -3.50 -1.47
N ALA A 39 -6.38 -3.67 -0.64
CA ALA A 39 -6.98 -2.57 0.11
C ALA A 39 -6.00 -1.91 1.08
N GLU A 40 -5.15 -2.66 1.78
CA GLU A 40 -4.19 -2.07 2.72
C GLU A 40 -3.16 -1.18 2.00
N VAL A 41 -2.72 -1.60 0.81
CA VAL A 41 -1.69 -0.87 0.05
C VAL A 41 -2.27 0.34 -0.68
N GLY A 42 -3.50 0.23 -1.17
CA GLY A 42 -4.12 1.24 -2.02
C GLY A 42 -5.25 2.04 -1.37
N SER A 43 -5.28 2.10 -0.03
CA SER A 43 -6.21 2.97 0.72
C SER A 43 -5.48 3.84 1.74
N VAL A 44 -4.28 4.31 1.36
CA VAL A 44 -3.44 5.21 2.20
C VAL A 44 -3.05 6.49 1.47
N GLN A 45 -3.33 6.56 0.16
CA GLN A 45 -2.91 7.64 -0.73
C GLN A 45 -3.51 8.98 -0.32
N VAL A 46 -4.78 9.01 0.11
CA VAL A 46 -5.48 10.25 0.45
C VAL A 46 -4.91 10.88 1.71
N GLU A 47 -4.64 10.07 2.73
CA GLU A 47 -4.07 10.51 4.00
C GLU A 47 -2.65 11.03 3.82
N PHE A 48 -1.84 10.33 3.03
CA PHE A 48 -0.46 10.75 2.75
C PHE A 48 -0.38 11.95 1.81
N ALA A 49 -1.28 12.07 0.84
CA ALA A 49 -1.44 13.28 0.04
C ALA A 49 -1.82 14.47 0.92
N ARG A 50 -2.77 14.28 1.85
CA ARG A 50 -3.16 15.33 2.79
C ARG A 50 -2.02 15.75 3.72
N LEU A 51 -1.21 14.80 4.17
CA LEU A 51 0.00 15.10 4.95
C LEU A 51 1.02 15.90 4.13
N PHE A 52 1.21 15.55 2.86
CA PHE A 52 2.04 16.33 1.94
C PHE A 52 1.51 17.76 1.80
N ASP A 53 0.22 17.96 1.54
CA ASP A 53 -0.39 19.30 1.40
C ASP A 53 -0.18 20.18 2.64
N LEU A 54 -0.31 19.58 3.83
CA LEU A 54 -0.21 20.30 5.10
C LEU A 54 1.23 20.60 5.53
N THR A 55 2.18 19.73 5.18
CA THR A 55 3.58 19.82 5.67
C THR A 55 4.55 20.28 4.59
N ASN A 56 4.18 20.17 3.32
CA ASN A 56 5.02 20.36 2.14
C ASN A 56 6.31 19.52 2.16
N GLU A 57 6.27 18.35 2.79
CA GLU A 57 7.43 17.46 2.91
C GLU A 57 7.40 16.32 1.86
N PRO A 58 8.35 16.27 0.90
CA PRO A 58 8.32 15.33 -0.23
C PRO A 58 8.30 13.84 0.14
N ARG A 59 8.76 13.50 1.35
CA ARG A 59 8.71 12.12 1.85
C ARG A 59 7.29 11.56 1.98
N TYR A 60 6.29 12.43 2.14
CA TYR A 60 4.88 12.02 2.16
C TYR A 60 4.30 11.86 0.75
N GLU A 61 4.78 12.64 -0.21
CA GLU A 61 4.40 12.49 -1.63
C GLU A 61 4.80 11.09 -2.15
N ALA A 62 6.02 10.64 -1.85
CA ALA A 62 6.48 9.31 -2.25
C ALA A 62 5.58 8.18 -1.70
N ALA A 63 5.06 8.34 -0.48
CA ALA A 63 4.11 7.39 0.11
C ALA A 63 2.71 7.51 -0.49
N ALA A 64 2.27 8.72 -0.84
CA ALA A 64 0.98 8.95 -1.51
C ALA A 64 0.93 8.31 -2.91
N ARG A 65 2.08 8.17 -3.58
CA ARG A 65 2.20 7.54 -4.91
C ARG A 65 2.23 6.01 -4.89
N SER A 66 1.93 5.37 -3.74
CA SER A 66 1.85 3.90 -3.64
C SER A 66 0.88 3.30 -4.66
N MET A 67 -0.23 3.99 -4.94
CA MET A 67 -1.22 3.54 -5.93
C MET A 67 -0.65 3.54 -7.35
N GLU A 68 0.04 4.59 -7.76
CA GLU A 68 0.70 4.65 -9.08
C GLU A 68 1.73 3.52 -9.24
N LEU A 69 2.51 3.26 -8.20
CA LEU A 69 3.48 2.16 -8.17
C LEU A 69 2.81 0.80 -8.30
N LEU A 70 1.68 0.60 -7.63
CA LEU A 70 0.90 -0.63 -7.70
C LEU A 70 0.34 -0.85 -9.11
N LEU A 71 -0.31 0.17 -9.68
CA LEU A 71 -0.91 0.13 -11.01
C LEU A 71 0.14 -0.10 -12.11
N GLY A 72 1.34 0.48 -11.95
CA GLY A 72 2.46 0.27 -12.87
C GLY A 72 3.12 -1.11 -12.75
N ARG A 73 2.95 -1.80 -11.61
CA ARG A 73 3.65 -3.06 -11.31
C ARG A 73 2.81 -4.30 -11.55
N TYR A 74 1.51 -4.23 -11.31
CA TYR A 74 0.62 -5.39 -11.41
C TYR A 74 -0.40 -5.20 -12.53
N GLN A 75 -0.66 -6.27 -13.28
CA GLN A 75 -1.70 -6.25 -14.31
C GLN A 75 -3.05 -6.57 -13.71
N SER A 76 -4.07 -5.84 -14.16
CA SER A 76 -5.46 -6.15 -13.85
C SER A 76 -6.04 -7.14 -14.85
N THR A 77 -7.05 -7.88 -14.39
CA THR A 77 -7.89 -8.73 -15.23
C THR A 77 -9.26 -8.07 -15.33
N HIS A 78 -9.65 -7.61 -16.52
CA HIS A 78 -10.90 -6.86 -16.73
C HIS A 78 -11.06 -5.63 -15.81
N GLY A 79 -9.96 -4.94 -15.50
CA GLY A 79 -9.96 -3.78 -14.60
C GLY A 79 -9.96 -4.14 -13.11
N LEU A 80 -9.98 -5.42 -12.76
CA LEU A 80 -9.91 -5.90 -11.39
C LEU A 80 -8.51 -6.40 -11.03
N TYR A 81 -8.06 -6.01 -9.85
CA TYR A 81 -6.84 -6.49 -9.21
C TYR A 81 -7.17 -7.60 -8.21
N GLY A 82 -6.23 -8.53 -8.04
CA GLY A 82 -6.37 -9.61 -7.07
C GLY A 82 -6.28 -9.11 -5.62
N ARG A 83 -6.99 -9.77 -4.70
CA ARG A 83 -7.00 -9.45 -3.26
C ARG A 83 -5.61 -9.47 -2.65
N PHE A 84 -4.82 -10.47 -3.01
CA PHE A 84 -3.43 -10.57 -2.64
C PHE A 84 -2.57 -10.35 -3.88
N LEU A 85 -1.63 -9.43 -3.85
CA LEU A 85 -0.72 -9.16 -4.97
C LEU A 85 0.57 -9.97 -4.82
N PRO A 86 1.06 -10.65 -5.89
CA PRO A 86 0.60 -10.64 -7.30
C PRO A 86 -0.48 -11.69 -7.66
N GLY A 87 -1.19 -12.27 -6.68
CA GLY A 87 -2.24 -13.25 -6.94
C GLY A 87 -3.41 -12.73 -7.80
N SER A 88 -4.19 -13.67 -8.34
CA SER A 88 -5.30 -13.42 -9.27
C SER A 88 -6.68 -13.69 -8.67
N GLU A 89 -6.77 -13.87 -7.35
CA GLU A 89 -8.06 -14.04 -6.66
C GLU A 89 -8.82 -12.72 -6.66
N LEU A 90 -9.78 -12.57 -7.58
CA LEU A 90 -10.57 -11.36 -7.72
C LEU A 90 -11.66 -11.30 -6.64
N ALA A 91 -11.78 -10.15 -6.00
CA ALA A 91 -12.84 -9.86 -5.05
C ALA A 91 -13.12 -8.35 -4.97
N LEU A 92 -14.31 -8.00 -4.51
CA LEU A 92 -14.76 -6.62 -4.24
C LEU A 92 -15.18 -6.43 -2.77
N ASN A 93 -14.89 -7.41 -1.93
CA ASN A 93 -15.16 -7.40 -0.49
C ASN A 93 -13.87 -7.11 0.28
N GLY A 94 -13.89 -7.39 1.58
CA GLY A 94 -12.74 -7.19 2.47
C GLY A 94 -11.40 -7.64 1.87
N GLY A 95 -10.46 -6.71 1.89
CA GLY A 95 -9.13 -6.87 1.29
C GLY A 95 -9.00 -6.28 -0.12
N CYS A 96 -10.10 -5.84 -0.73
CA CYS A 96 -10.11 -5.17 -2.04
C CYS A 96 -11.02 -3.94 -2.13
N ASP A 97 -12.08 -3.89 -1.33
CA ASP A 97 -13.15 -2.88 -1.39
C ASP A 97 -12.63 -1.44 -1.49
N SER A 98 -11.93 -0.97 -0.46
CA SER A 98 -11.52 0.45 -0.36
C SER A 98 -10.45 0.87 -1.38
N PHE A 99 -9.86 -0.07 -2.12
CA PHE A 99 -9.01 0.25 -3.27
C PHE A 99 -9.80 0.83 -4.45
N TYR A 100 -11.09 0.51 -4.57
CA TYR A 100 -11.97 0.99 -5.65
C TYR A 100 -12.89 2.15 -5.23
N GLU A 101 -12.75 2.65 -4.00
CA GLU A 101 -13.42 3.86 -3.52
C GLU A 101 -12.72 5.13 -4.03
#